data_AF-A0AAN8ST60-F1
#
_entry.id   AF-A0AAN8ST60-F1
#
_cell.length_a   1.000
_cell.length_b   1.000
_cell.length_c   1.000
_cell.angle_alpha   90.00
_cell.angle_beta   90.00
_cell.angle_gamma   90.00
#
_symmetry.space_group_name_H-M   'P 1'
#
loop_
_entity.id
_entity.type
_entity.pdbx_description
1 polymer ?
#
loop_
_entity_poly.entity_id
_entity_poly.type
_entity_poly.pdbx_seq_one_letter_code
_entity_poly.pdbx_strand_id
1 'polypeptide(L)'
;MGNSNGSVICICRVYKYSEEKKVSSRSNRASHFRTSSFVREKSSPRFTKTSQETWSYYVCAMGLVPTIVVSSADADEKVLRRYDHIFASRPHHQTSQYLSYGQKNLAFAKYGPYWRNMRKLCTVHLLSNHKIHSFQSMRKQEVELLIERIKMEAHHRVAVDLSAKITSLNANLTCLMVFGKKYMDEDFDKRGFKAVVQDAVHLAAMPNLGDSFPFLGVIDLQGFTRKLKDLSPSV
;
A
#
# COMPACT_ATOMS: atom_id res chain seq x y z
N MET A 1 -0.73 -42.73 11.32
CA MET A 1 0.48 -41.88 11.17
C MET A 1 0.67 -41.59 9.70
N GLY A 2 0.30 -40.38 9.26
CA GLY A 2 0.50 -39.94 7.89
C GLY A 2 0.76 -38.44 7.94
N ASN A 3 2.03 -38.06 8.12
CA ASN A 3 2.46 -36.67 8.18
C ASN A 3 2.30 -36.03 6.79
N SER A 4 1.25 -35.24 6.64
CA SER A 4 1.11 -34.24 5.59
C SER A 4 2.07 -33.09 5.87
N ASN A 5 3.32 -33.23 5.42
CA ASN A 5 4.25 -32.12 5.28
C ASN A 5 3.76 -31.21 4.15
N GLY A 6 2.75 -30.38 4.46
CA GLY A 6 2.34 -29.28 3.61
C GLY A 6 3.46 -28.24 3.60
N SER A 7 4.32 -28.30 2.60
CA SER A 7 5.23 -27.19 2.27
C SER A 7 4.39 -25.95 2.00
N VAL A 8 4.28 -25.09 3.01
CA VAL A 8 3.67 -23.76 2.88
C VAL A 8 4.65 -22.95 2.02
N ILE A 9 4.41 -22.95 0.71
CA ILE A 9 5.06 -22.02 -0.21
C ILE A 9 4.56 -20.63 0.18
N CYS A 10 5.33 -19.93 1.02
CA CYS A 10 5.06 -18.54 1.38
C CYS A 10 5.41 -17.66 0.18
N ILE A 11 4.40 -17.44 -0.66
CA ILE A 11 4.51 -16.61 -1.84
C ILE A 11 4.71 -15.14 -1.43
N CYS A 12 5.83 -14.61 -1.93
CA CYS A 12 6.20 -13.24 -2.23
C CYS A 12 5.39 -12.13 -1.53
N ARG A 13 6.06 -11.42 -0.61
CA ARG A 13 6.04 -9.95 -0.74
C ARG A 13 6.71 -9.63 -2.09
N VAL A 14 5.92 -9.53 -3.17
CA VAL A 14 6.44 -9.07 -4.47
C VAL A 14 6.83 -7.62 -4.28
N TYR A 15 8.08 -7.37 -3.92
CA TYR A 15 8.68 -6.05 -4.02
C TYR A 15 9.00 -5.83 -5.49
N LYS A 16 8.12 -5.12 -6.21
CA LYS A 16 8.39 -4.73 -7.58
C LYS A 16 9.57 -3.74 -7.59
N TYR A 17 10.71 -4.17 -8.13
CA TYR A 17 11.83 -3.28 -8.43
C TYR A 17 11.80 -2.92 -9.91
N SER A 18 11.53 -1.64 -10.23
CA SER A 18 11.57 -1.12 -11.60
C SER A 18 12.74 -0.16 -11.73
N GLU A 19 13.81 -0.58 -12.40
CA GLU A 19 14.83 0.36 -12.86
C GLU A 19 14.28 1.25 -13.97
N GLU A 20 14.42 2.56 -13.82
CA GLU A 20 14.14 3.53 -14.87
C GLU A 20 15.28 3.47 -15.91
N LYS A 21 15.12 2.64 -16.96
CA LYS A 21 15.88 2.88 -18.20
C LYS A 21 15.24 4.07 -18.90
N LYS A 22 15.99 5.18 -19.00
CA LYS A 22 15.67 6.31 -19.89
C LYS A 22 15.49 5.77 -21.31
N VAL A 23 14.25 5.68 -21.79
CA VAL A 23 13.97 5.43 -23.21
C VAL A 23 13.39 6.70 -23.81
N SER A 24 14.17 7.23 -24.74
CA SER A 24 13.90 8.32 -25.65
C SER A 24 12.60 8.11 -26.43
N SER A 25 11.90 9.22 -26.67
CA SER A 25 10.70 9.44 -27.47
C SER A 25 10.27 8.34 -28.45
N ARG A 26 9.01 7.88 -28.34
CA ARG A 26 8.03 7.86 -29.45
C ARG A 26 6.63 7.51 -28.97
N SER A 27 5.67 8.30 -29.47
CA SER A 27 4.22 8.14 -29.37
C SER A 27 3.78 6.70 -29.58
N ASN A 28 2.99 6.14 -28.64
CA ASN A 28 1.64 5.70 -28.98
C ASN A 28 0.77 5.38 -27.75
N ARG A 29 -0.51 5.62 -28.00
CA ARG A 29 -1.66 5.71 -27.12
C ARG A 29 -2.04 4.31 -26.60
N ALA A 30 -1.97 4.10 -25.28
CA ALA A 30 -2.67 3.01 -24.60
C ALA A 30 -2.99 3.44 -23.16
N SER A 31 -4.28 3.62 -22.89
CA SER A 31 -4.85 3.89 -21.58
C SER A 31 -4.72 2.65 -20.69
N HIS A 32 -3.57 2.53 -20.01
CA HIS A 32 -3.42 1.61 -18.89
C HIS A 32 -3.64 2.36 -17.59
N PHE A 33 -4.73 2.03 -16.91
CA PHE A 33 -4.99 2.36 -15.51
C PHE A 33 -3.87 1.71 -14.67
N ARG A 34 -2.77 2.44 -14.47
CA ARG A 34 -1.74 2.06 -13.50
C ARG A 34 -2.31 2.37 -12.12
N THR A 35 -2.54 1.33 -11.32
CA THR A 35 -2.74 1.49 -9.87
C THR A 35 -1.54 2.25 -9.31
N SER A 36 -1.78 3.49 -8.91
CA SER A 36 -0.81 4.42 -8.39
C SER A 36 -0.28 3.97 -7.03
N SER A 37 1.05 3.91 -6.94
CA SER A 37 1.79 4.40 -5.78
C SER A 37 1.52 3.72 -4.44
N PHE A 38 1.90 2.45 -4.30
CA PHE A 38 2.38 1.98 -3.00
C PHE A 38 3.79 2.54 -2.80
N VAL A 39 4.03 3.18 -1.64
CA VAL A 39 5.21 3.95 -1.26
C VAL A 39 6.50 3.40 -1.88
N ARG A 40 7.16 4.22 -2.71
CA ARG A 40 8.50 3.98 -3.27
C ARG A 40 9.52 4.15 -2.15
N GLU A 41 9.53 3.24 -1.20
CA GLU A 41 10.64 3.13 -0.25
C GLU A 41 11.84 2.58 -1.03
N LYS A 42 12.94 3.33 -1.06
CA LYS A 42 14.21 2.79 -1.54
C LYS A 42 14.57 1.63 -0.62
N SER A 43 14.25 0.41 -1.04
CA SER A 43 14.74 -0.79 -0.39
C SER A 43 16.26 -0.71 -0.29
N SER A 44 16.78 -1.11 0.87
CA SER A 44 18.20 -1.06 1.22
C SER A 44 19.12 -1.45 0.04
N PRO A 45 20.24 -0.73 -0.21
CA PRO A 45 21.20 -1.05 -1.26
C PRO A 45 21.84 -2.45 -1.14
N ARG A 46 21.51 -3.20 -0.08
CA ARG A 46 21.91 -4.60 0.11
C ARG A 46 21.28 -5.54 -0.92
N PHE A 47 20.07 -5.27 -1.42
CA PHE A 47 19.43 -6.11 -2.45
C PHE A 47 19.91 -5.81 -3.87
N THR A 48 20.56 -4.67 -4.09
CA THR A 48 21.07 -4.25 -5.41
C THR A 48 22.54 -4.61 -5.60
N LYS A 49 23.24 -5.10 -4.57
CA LYS A 49 24.70 -5.29 -4.60
C LYS A 49 25.14 -6.71 -4.94
N THR A 50 24.22 -7.66 -5.06
CA THR A 50 24.54 -9.03 -5.43
C THR A 50 24.19 -9.24 -6.89
N SER A 51 25.21 -9.61 -7.67
CA SER A 51 25.14 -10.14 -9.03
C SER A 51 25.00 -9.15 -10.19
N GLN A 52 26.14 -8.96 -10.87
CA GLN A 52 26.25 -8.88 -12.34
C GLN A 52 25.75 -10.16 -13.05
N GLU A 53 24.87 -10.93 -12.42
CA GLU A 53 24.25 -12.15 -12.93
C GLU A 53 22.75 -11.88 -12.95
N THR A 54 22.17 -11.84 -14.14
CA THR A 54 20.75 -11.61 -14.35
C THR A 54 19.94 -12.85 -13.96
N TRP A 55 19.75 -13.06 -12.66
CA TRP A 55 18.79 -14.03 -12.15
C TRP A 55 17.38 -13.51 -12.35
N SER A 56 16.51 -14.32 -12.98
CA SER A 56 15.11 -13.94 -13.19
C SER A 56 14.32 -13.84 -11.88
N TYR A 57 14.68 -14.67 -10.90
CA TYR A 57 14.23 -14.65 -9.52
C TYR A 57 15.33 -15.23 -8.62
N TYR A 58 15.30 -14.93 -7.33
CA TYR A 58 16.17 -15.55 -6.33
C TYR A 58 15.41 -15.81 -5.02
N VAL A 59 15.94 -16.71 -4.19
CA VAL A 59 15.33 -17.07 -2.90
C VAL A 59 16.18 -16.50 -1.77
N CYS A 60 15.55 -15.81 -0.82
CA CYS A 60 16.17 -15.31 0.41
C CYS A 60 15.28 -15.60 1.63
N ALA A 61 15.86 -15.55 2.83
CA ALA A 61 15.10 -15.68 4.06
C ALA A 61 14.92 -14.30 4.71
N MET A 62 13.67 -13.90 4.96
CA MET A 62 13.33 -12.72 5.75
C MET A 62 13.04 -13.18 7.17
N GLY A 63 14.08 -13.29 7.99
CA GLY A 63 14.02 -13.99 9.27
C GLY A 63 13.87 -15.50 9.04
N LEU A 64 12.78 -16.09 9.56
CA LEU A 64 12.42 -17.50 9.33
C LEU A 64 11.46 -17.70 8.14
N VAL A 65 11.09 -16.63 7.45
CA VAL A 65 10.14 -16.71 6.33
C VAL A 65 10.89 -16.83 5.01
N PRO A 66 10.82 -17.98 4.31
CA PRO A 66 11.39 -18.10 2.98
C PRO A 66 10.64 -17.17 2.02
N THR A 67 11.39 -16.38 1.26
CA THR A 67 10.88 -15.34 0.38
C THR A 67 11.51 -15.48 -1.00
N ILE A 68 10.68 -15.46 -2.03
CA ILE A 68 11.14 -15.40 -3.43
C ILE A 68 11.09 -13.94 -3.87
N VAL A 69 12.20 -13.43 -4.39
CA VAL A 69 12.29 -12.10 -4.97
C VAL A 69 12.37 -12.24 -6.48
N VAL A 70 11.50 -11.52 -7.18
CA VAL A 70 11.45 -11.49 -8.64
C VAL A 70 12.09 -10.18 -9.10
N SER A 71 13.03 -10.27 -10.05
CA SER A 71 13.80 -9.10 -10.52
C SER A 71 13.78 -8.92 -12.04
N SER A 72 13.16 -9.84 -12.78
CA SER A 72 13.04 -9.76 -14.24
C SER A 72 11.59 -9.50 -14.67
N ALA A 73 11.40 -8.70 -15.72
CA ALA A 73 10.10 -8.40 -16.29
C ALA A 73 9.35 -9.66 -16.76
N ASP A 74 10.07 -10.64 -17.33
CA ASP A 74 9.48 -11.90 -17.80
C ASP A 74 8.96 -12.76 -16.63
N ALA A 75 9.67 -12.71 -15.50
CA ALA A 75 9.26 -13.43 -14.30
C ALA A 75 8.10 -12.70 -13.59
N ASP A 76 8.11 -11.36 -13.58
CA ASP A 76 6.99 -10.54 -13.10
C ASP A 76 5.71 -10.81 -13.90
N GLU A 77 5.77 -10.91 -15.24
CA GLU A 77 4.60 -11.24 -16.05
C GLU A 77 4.06 -12.64 -15.71
N LYS A 78 4.95 -13.62 -15.52
CA LYS A 78 4.53 -14.97 -15.12
C LYS A 78 3.81 -14.95 -13.77
N VAL A 79 4.34 -14.24 -12.78
CA VAL A 79 3.80 -14.21 -11.41
C VAL A 79 2.53 -13.37 -11.32
N LEU A 80 2.52 -12.17 -11.91
CA LEU A 80 1.43 -11.19 -11.74
C LEU A 80 0.31 -11.31 -12.77
N ARG A 81 0.52 -12.04 -13.88
CA ARG A 81 -0.47 -12.19 -14.94
C ARG A 81 -0.80 -13.65 -15.25
N ARG A 82 0.21 -14.47 -15.56
CA ARG A 82 -0.05 -15.86 -16.00
C ARG A 82 -0.51 -16.76 -14.86
N TYR A 83 0.11 -16.62 -13.70
CA TYR A 83 -0.15 -17.44 -12.51
C TYR A 83 -0.73 -16.61 -11.36
N ASP A 84 -1.33 -15.46 -11.66
CA ASP A 84 -1.81 -14.50 -10.68
C ASP A 84 -2.69 -15.12 -9.58
N HIS A 85 -3.59 -16.03 -9.94
CA HIS A 85 -4.47 -16.75 -9.01
C HIS A 85 -3.72 -17.56 -7.92
N ILE A 86 -2.55 -18.12 -8.24
CA ILE A 86 -1.71 -18.87 -7.30
C ILE A 86 -1.01 -17.89 -6.35
N PHE A 87 -0.53 -16.76 -6.89
CA PHE A 87 0.24 -15.76 -6.13
C PHE A 87 -0.61 -14.63 -5.53
N ALA A 88 -1.95 -14.68 -5.68
CA ALA A 88 -2.84 -13.62 -5.24
C ALA A 88 -3.04 -13.58 -3.71
N SER A 89 -2.81 -14.70 -3.01
CA SER A 89 -2.96 -14.75 -1.57
C SER A 89 -1.88 -13.95 -0.86
N ARG A 90 -2.22 -13.32 0.26
CA ARG A 90 -1.30 -12.50 1.06
C ARG A 90 -0.86 -13.25 2.32
N PRO A 91 0.43 -13.17 2.70
CA PRO A 91 0.90 -13.76 3.95
C PRO A 91 0.27 -13.07 5.16
N HIS A 92 0.43 -13.67 6.33
CA HIS A 92 0.00 -13.06 7.57
C HIS A 92 0.74 -11.73 7.81
N HIS A 93 0.01 -10.72 8.29
CA HIS A 93 0.58 -9.43 8.67
C HIS A 93 -0.07 -8.96 9.96
N GLN A 94 0.70 -8.89 11.05
CA GLN A 94 0.20 -8.61 12.39
C GLN A 94 -0.56 -7.28 12.45
N THR A 95 -0.04 -6.20 11.84
CA THR A 95 -0.75 -4.90 11.80
C THR A 95 -2.15 -5.01 11.19
N SER A 96 -2.28 -5.73 10.09
CA SER A 96 -3.57 -5.96 9.43
C SER A 96 -4.50 -6.83 10.28
N GLN A 97 -3.95 -7.74 11.09
CA GLN A 97 -4.76 -8.53 12.01
C GLN A 97 -5.45 -7.66 13.05
N TYR A 98 -4.72 -6.72 13.66
CA TYR A 98 -5.25 -5.81 14.68
C TYR A 98 -6.12 -4.69 14.09
N LEU A 99 -5.69 -4.06 13.00
CA LEU A 99 -6.37 -2.87 12.45
C LEU A 99 -7.49 -3.20 11.45
N SER A 100 -7.60 -4.45 10.99
CA SER A 100 -8.55 -4.79 9.91
C SER A 100 -9.37 -6.03 10.18
N TYR A 101 -9.96 -6.12 11.38
CA TYR A 101 -10.92 -7.17 11.74
C TYR A 101 -10.41 -8.58 11.44
N GLY A 102 -9.16 -8.87 11.84
CA GLY A 102 -8.51 -10.14 11.54
C GLY A 102 -8.07 -10.24 10.08
N GLN A 103 -7.45 -9.19 9.53
CA GLN A 103 -6.89 -9.16 8.16
C GLN A 103 -7.98 -9.28 7.05
N LYS A 104 -9.20 -8.83 7.33
CA LYS A 104 -10.33 -8.77 6.37
C LYS A 104 -10.40 -7.41 5.64
N ASN A 105 -9.35 -7.03 4.92
CA ASN A 105 -9.31 -5.81 4.10
C ASN A 105 -8.96 -6.11 2.63
N LEU A 106 -8.96 -5.09 1.77
CA LEU A 106 -8.66 -5.27 0.34
C LEU A 106 -7.15 -5.47 0.04
N ALA A 107 -6.27 -4.96 0.91
CA ALA A 107 -4.82 -4.91 0.68
C ALA A 107 -4.08 -6.19 1.12
N PHE A 108 -4.48 -6.76 2.25
CA PHE A 108 -3.80 -7.83 2.97
C PHE A 108 -4.65 -9.08 3.17
N ALA A 109 -5.94 -9.11 2.80
CA ALA A 109 -6.72 -10.35 2.96
C ALA A 109 -6.19 -11.47 2.07
N LYS A 110 -6.36 -12.71 2.57
CA LYS A 110 -6.10 -13.92 1.80
C LYS A 110 -7.04 -13.98 0.60
N TYR A 111 -6.54 -14.52 -0.50
CA TYR A 111 -7.35 -14.69 -1.70
C TYR A 111 -8.47 -15.70 -1.44
N GLY A 112 -9.69 -15.36 -1.83
CA GLY A 112 -10.87 -16.19 -1.58
C GLY A 112 -12.17 -15.50 -1.99
N PRO A 113 -13.34 -16.13 -1.73
CA PRO A 113 -14.65 -15.55 -2.04
C PRO A 113 -14.86 -14.15 -1.43
N TYR A 114 -14.45 -13.96 -0.16
CA TYR A 114 -14.54 -12.66 0.52
C TYR A 114 -13.80 -11.55 -0.23
N TRP A 115 -12.50 -11.76 -0.50
CA TRP A 115 -11.68 -10.74 -1.16
C TRP A 115 -12.17 -10.44 -2.58
N ARG A 116 -12.60 -11.47 -3.33
CA ARG A 116 -13.17 -11.30 -4.68
C ARG A 116 -14.43 -10.46 -4.66
N ASN A 117 -15.34 -10.73 -3.72
CA ASN A 117 -16.57 -9.96 -3.56
C ASN A 117 -16.29 -8.52 -3.16
N MET A 118 -15.40 -8.30 -2.19
CA MET A 118 -15.04 -6.95 -1.74
C MET A 118 -14.37 -6.16 -2.86
N ARG A 119 -13.45 -6.78 -3.62
CA ARG A 119 -12.83 -6.15 -4.79
C ARG A 119 -13.88 -5.76 -5.83
N LYS A 120 -14.83 -6.64 -6.14
CA LYS A 120 -15.93 -6.36 -7.08
C LYS A 120 -16.77 -5.18 -6.62
N LEU A 121 -17.16 -5.13 -5.34
CA LEU A 121 -17.91 -4.03 -4.76
C LEU A 121 -17.16 -2.69 -4.89
N CYS A 122 -15.89 -2.65 -4.49
CA CYS A 122 -15.06 -1.46 -4.62
C CYS A 122 -14.91 -1.02 -6.09
N THR A 123 -14.68 -1.95 -7.01
CA THR A 123 -14.56 -1.63 -8.44
C THR A 123 -15.84 -1.04 -9.01
N VAL A 124 -17.01 -1.58 -8.67
CA VAL A 124 -18.29 -1.10 -9.21
C VAL A 124 -18.72 0.21 -8.58
N HIS A 125 -18.64 0.33 -7.26
CA HIS A 125 -19.25 1.45 -6.53
C HIS A 125 -18.30 2.61 -6.25
N LEU A 126 -17.00 2.36 -6.15
CA LEU A 126 -16.01 3.40 -5.79
C LEU A 126 -15.09 3.75 -6.96
N LEU A 127 -14.62 2.75 -7.71
CA LEU A 127 -13.56 2.90 -8.71
C LEU A 127 -14.08 2.76 -10.15
N SER A 128 -15.39 2.81 -10.38
CA SER A 128 -15.95 2.75 -11.73
C SER A 128 -15.77 4.08 -12.45
N ASN A 129 -15.61 4.03 -13.78
CA ASN A 129 -15.47 5.24 -14.60
C ASN A 129 -16.63 6.23 -14.35
N HIS A 130 -17.86 5.71 -14.29
CA HIS A 130 -19.03 6.52 -13.96
C HIS A 130 -18.85 7.28 -12.64
N LYS A 131 -18.39 6.60 -11.58
CA LYS A 131 -18.20 7.26 -10.29
C LYS A 131 -17.02 8.23 -10.28
N ILE A 132 -15.92 7.88 -10.92
CA ILE A 132 -14.76 8.76 -11.10
C ILE A 132 -15.16 10.04 -11.85
N HIS A 133 -15.99 9.94 -12.90
CA HIS A 133 -16.51 11.10 -13.64
C HIS A 133 -17.49 11.93 -12.81
N SER A 134 -18.33 11.30 -11.98
CA SER A 134 -19.25 12.05 -11.11
C SER A 134 -18.53 12.99 -10.13
N PHE A 135 -17.30 12.65 -9.72
CA PHE A 135 -16.46 13.48 -8.85
C PHE A 135 -15.55 14.47 -9.62
N GLN A 136 -15.65 14.56 -10.95
CA GLN A 136 -14.74 15.37 -11.76
C GLN A 136 -14.82 16.87 -11.43
N SER A 137 -16.02 17.42 -11.30
CA SER A 137 -16.23 18.84 -10.95
C SER A 137 -15.62 19.15 -9.58
N MET A 138 -15.91 18.32 -8.58
CA MET A 138 -15.37 18.46 -7.22
C MET A 138 -13.84 18.39 -7.19
N ARG A 139 -13.22 17.43 -7.90
CA ARG A 139 -11.75 17.36 -8.01
C ARG A 139 -11.16 18.62 -8.65
N LYS A 140 -11.80 19.13 -9.70
CA LYS A 140 -11.36 20.34 -10.38
C LYS A 140 -11.39 21.54 -9.44
N GLN A 141 -12.48 21.71 -8.71
CA GLN A 141 -12.66 22.79 -7.74
C GLN A 141 -11.58 22.76 -6.63
N GLU A 142 -11.30 21.60 -6.03
CA GLU A 142 -10.27 21.51 -4.98
C GLU A 142 -8.86 21.80 -5.50
N VAL A 143 -8.56 21.41 -6.75
CA VAL A 143 -7.28 21.73 -7.39
C VAL A 143 -7.18 23.22 -7.71
N GLU A 144 -8.24 23.84 -8.22
CA GLU A 144 -8.29 25.29 -8.46
C GLU A 144 -8.03 26.07 -7.17
N LEU A 145 -8.68 25.69 -6.05
CA LEU A 145 -8.45 26.28 -4.72
C LEU A 145 -7.02 26.09 -4.20
N LEU A 146 -6.36 24.98 -4.55
CA LEU A 146 -4.96 24.78 -4.20
C LEU A 146 -4.06 25.72 -5.02
N ILE A 147 -4.31 25.84 -6.32
CA ILE A 147 -3.55 26.72 -7.22
C ILE A 147 -3.67 28.17 -6.76
N GLU A 148 -4.86 28.63 -6.40
CA GLU A 148 -5.07 29.99 -5.89
C GLU A 148 -4.27 30.25 -4.61
N ARG A 149 -4.27 29.30 -3.66
CA ARG A 149 -3.47 29.40 -2.43
C ARG A 149 -1.97 29.47 -2.72
N ILE A 150 -1.47 28.63 -3.63
CA ILE A 150 -0.06 28.67 -4.03
C ILE A 150 0.29 30.00 -4.70
N LYS A 151 -0.59 30.53 -5.58
CA LYS A 151 -0.39 31.85 -6.21
C LYS A 151 -0.32 32.97 -5.18
N MET A 152 -1.20 32.95 -4.17
CA MET A 152 -1.20 33.92 -3.09
C MET A 152 0.09 33.86 -2.27
N GLU A 153 0.54 32.67 -1.87
CA GLU A 153 1.80 32.53 -1.12
C GLU A 153 3.03 32.92 -1.94
N ALA A 154 3.04 32.60 -3.24
CA ALA A 154 4.07 33.02 -4.16
C ALA A 154 4.12 34.55 -4.31
N HIS A 155 2.98 35.22 -4.36
CA HIS A 155 2.89 36.68 -4.38
C HIS A 155 3.52 37.31 -3.13
N HIS A 156 3.32 36.69 -1.97
CA HIS A 156 3.94 37.09 -0.70
C HIS A 156 5.38 36.61 -0.54
N ARG A 157 5.97 35.97 -1.56
CA ARG A 157 7.32 35.39 -1.55
C ARG A 157 7.57 34.41 -0.38
N VAL A 158 6.52 33.73 0.06
CA VAL A 158 6.60 32.73 1.13
C VAL A 158 7.08 31.40 0.53
N ALA A 159 8.01 30.72 1.20
CA ALA A 159 8.43 29.39 0.80
C ALA A 159 7.27 28.40 0.96
N VAL A 160 6.96 27.66 -0.10
CA VAL A 160 5.82 26.75 -0.16
C VAL A 160 6.28 25.29 -0.09
N ASP A 161 5.83 24.55 0.92
CA ASP A 161 5.93 23.09 0.94
C ASP A 161 4.82 22.47 0.07
N LEU A 162 5.18 22.15 -1.19
CA LEU A 162 4.27 21.47 -2.12
C LEU A 162 3.91 20.05 -1.67
N SER A 163 4.82 19.34 -0.99
CA SER A 163 4.57 17.96 -0.55
C SER A 163 3.48 17.93 0.51
N ALA A 164 3.55 18.82 1.50
CA ALA A 164 2.52 18.95 2.52
C ALA A 164 1.16 19.35 1.92
N LYS A 165 1.13 20.31 0.99
CA LYS A 165 -0.11 20.77 0.36
C LYS A 165 -0.77 19.71 -0.51
N ILE A 166 -0.01 19.00 -1.34
CA ILE A 166 -0.53 17.90 -2.17
C ILE A 166 -1.02 16.75 -1.29
N THR A 167 -0.30 16.43 -0.21
CA THR A 167 -0.72 15.40 0.75
C THR A 167 -2.05 15.77 1.39
N SER A 168 -2.22 17.03 1.82
CA SER A 168 -3.48 17.54 2.38
C SER A 168 -4.62 17.51 1.35
N LEU A 169 -4.37 17.94 0.11
CA LEU A 169 -5.35 17.87 -0.98
C LEU A 169 -5.82 16.42 -1.21
N ASN A 170 -4.89 15.46 -1.29
CA ASN A 170 -5.23 14.06 -1.51
C ASN A 170 -6.05 13.47 -0.35
N ALA A 171 -5.70 13.81 0.89
CA ALA A 171 -6.47 13.40 2.07
C ALA A 171 -7.90 13.96 2.03
N ASN A 172 -8.05 15.26 1.74
CA ASN A 172 -9.35 15.94 1.64
C ASN A 172 -10.21 15.37 0.52
N LEU A 173 -9.63 15.18 -0.67
CA LEU A 173 -10.33 14.56 -1.80
C LEU A 173 -10.79 13.14 -1.47
N THR A 174 -9.94 12.35 -0.82
CA THR A 174 -10.29 10.99 -0.40
C THR A 174 -11.47 11.01 0.58
N CYS A 175 -11.43 11.89 1.59
CA CYS A 175 -12.51 12.02 2.56
C CYS A 175 -13.83 12.50 1.91
N LEU A 176 -13.76 13.45 0.98
CA LEU A 176 -14.92 13.90 0.21
C LEU A 176 -15.52 12.78 -0.64
N MET A 177 -14.68 12.01 -1.34
CA MET A 177 -15.16 10.93 -2.20
C MET A 177 -15.75 9.75 -1.40
N VAL A 178 -15.22 9.46 -0.21
CA VAL A 178 -15.63 8.30 0.60
C VAL A 178 -16.72 8.65 1.61
N PHE A 179 -16.58 9.77 2.33
CA PHE A 179 -17.47 10.18 3.42
C PHE A 179 -18.41 11.34 3.06
N GLY A 180 -18.22 11.98 1.91
CA GLY A 180 -19.05 13.12 1.48
C GLY A 180 -18.76 14.44 2.19
N LYS A 181 -17.77 14.49 3.09
CA LYS A 181 -17.40 15.71 3.84
C LYS A 181 -15.90 16.00 3.79
N LYS A 182 -15.55 17.28 3.87
CA LYS A 182 -14.17 17.73 4.05
C LYS A 182 -13.71 17.35 5.45
N TYR A 183 -12.44 17.01 5.56
CA TYR A 183 -11.86 16.53 6.80
C TYR A 183 -11.40 17.72 7.66
N MET A 184 -11.82 17.75 8.92
CA MET A 184 -11.29 18.62 9.98
C MET A 184 -10.67 17.74 11.06
N ASP A 185 -9.51 18.11 11.60
CA ASP A 185 -8.82 17.30 12.62
C ASP A 185 -9.64 17.10 13.90
N GLU A 186 -10.64 17.95 14.13
CA GLU A 186 -11.55 17.96 15.27
C GLU A 186 -12.69 16.91 15.19
N ASP A 187 -12.91 16.31 14.01
CA ASP A 187 -14.04 15.38 13.77
C ASP A 187 -13.81 13.94 14.28
N PHE A 188 -12.59 13.60 14.68
CA PHE A 188 -12.20 12.27 15.17
C PHE A 188 -11.62 12.36 16.59
N ASP A 189 -11.39 11.21 17.24
CA ASP A 189 -10.78 11.05 18.58
C ASP A 189 -9.74 12.14 18.90
N LYS A 190 -9.50 12.48 20.17
CA LYS A 190 -8.65 13.61 20.64
C LYS A 190 -7.27 13.75 19.98
N ARG A 191 -6.78 12.69 19.33
CA ARG A 191 -5.54 12.59 18.56
C ARG A 191 -5.63 13.16 17.12
N GLY A 192 -6.82 13.30 16.56
CA GLY A 192 -7.07 13.66 15.16
C GLY A 192 -6.89 12.46 14.20
N PHE A 193 -7.78 12.31 13.22
CA PHE A 193 -7.73 11.20 12.25
C PHE A 193 -6.50 11.23 11.35
N LYS A 194 -5.93 12.39 11.04
CA LYS A 194 -4.66 12.47 10.30
C LYS A 194 -3.54 11.77 11.07
N ALA A 195 -3.44 12.02 12.38
CA ALA A 195 -2.43 11.36 13.22
C ALA A 195 -2.69 9.85 13.29
N VAL A 196 -3.93 9.43 13.50
CA VAL A 196 -4.31 8.00 13.54
C VAL A 196 -3.97 7.29 12.22
N VAL A 197 -4.28 7.90 11.07
CA VAL A 197 -3.96 7.33 9.75
C VAL A 197 -2.44 7.28 9.53
N GLN A 198 -1.70 8.33 9.92
CA GLN A 198 -0.24 8.34 9.81
C GLN A 198 0.41 7.26 10.67
N ASP A 199 -0.04 7.09 11.91
CA ASP A 199 0.45 6.04 12.80
C ASP A 199 0.11 4.65 12.28
N ALA A 200 -1.11 4.45 11.77
CA ALA A 200 -1.51 3.20 11.15
C ALA A 200 -0.65 2.85 9.93
N VAL A 201 -0.38 3.81 9.04
CA VAL A 201 0.49 3.63 7.88
C VAL A 201 1.93 3.36 8.31
N HIS A 202 2.43 4.10 9.32
CA HIS A 202 3.77 3.91 9.84
C HIS A 202 3.97 2.52 10.45
N LEU A 203 3.02 2.05 11.27
CA LEU A 203 3.05 0.70 11.82
C LEU A 203 2.89 -0.36 10.73
N ALA A 204 2.08 -0.13 9.70
CA ALA A 204 1.96 -1.07 8.58
C ALA A 204 3.25 -1.18 7.75
N ALA A 205 4.02 -0.09 7.63
CA ALA A 205 5.27 -0.06 6.89
C ALA A 205 6.47 -0.60 7.71
N MET A 206 6.41 -0.52 9.04
CA MET A 206 7.51 -0.92 9.91
C MET A 206 7.77 -2.44 9.85
N PRO A 207 9.04 -2.87 9.79
CA PRO A 207 9.38 -4.29 9.86
C PRO A 207 9.06 -4.85 11.25
N ASN A 208 8.04 -5.70 11.31
CA ASN A 208 7.65 -6.41 12.52
C ASN A 208 8.46 -7.70 12.69
N LEU A 209 9.06 -7.89 13.88
CA LEU A 209 9.76 -9.13 14.22
C LEU A 209 8.81 -10.32 14.32
N GLY A 210 7.56 -10.13 14.77
CA GLY A 210 6.57 -11.20 14.83
C GLY A 210 6.22 -11.78 13.46
N ASP A 211 6.21 -10.94 12.41
CA ASP A 211 5.98 -11.37 11.02
C ASP A 211 7.17 -12.18 10.46
N SER A 212 8.39 -11.91 10.94
CA SER A 212 9.63 -12.57 10.44
C SER A 212 10.04 -13.78 11.30
N PHE A 213 9.72 -13.75 12.59
CA PHE A 213 10.06 -14.75 13.60
C PHE A 213 8.79 -15.04 14.44
N PRO A 214 7.95 -16.01 14.03
CA PRO A 214 6.65 -16.24 14.66
C PRO A 214 6.70 -16.47 16.18
N PHE A 215 7.78 -17.08 16.69
CA PHE A 215 7.96 -17.32 18.13
C PHE A 215 8.22 -16.03 18.93
N LEU A 216 8.75 -14.96 18.31
CA LEU A 216 8.94 -13.66 18.95
C LEU A 216 7.66 -12.82 19.00
N GLY A 217 6.64 -13.18 18.21
CA GLY A 217 5.36 -12.47 18.18
C GLY A 217 4.62 -12.48 19.52
N VAL A 218 4.84 -13.50 20.36
CA VAL A 218 4.21 -13.64 21.69
C VAL A 218 4.78 -12.67 22.72
N ILE A 219 6.06 -12.30 22.57
CA ILE A 219 6.82 -11.53 23.58
C ILE A 219 6.67 -10.01 23.34
N ASP A 220 6.19 -9.60 22.17
CA ASP A 220 6.02 -8.19 21.76
C ASP A 220 7.27 -7.32 22.02
N LEU A 221 8.46 -7.80 21.67
CA LEU A 221 9.74 -7.13 21.96
C LEU A 221 9.84 -5.68 21.43
N GLN A 222 9.09 -5.36 20.36
CA GLN A 222 9.06 -4.01 19.76
C GLN A 222 7.97 -3.10 20.37
N GLY A 223 7.15 -3.61 21.31
CA GLY A 223 5.94 -2.95 21.80
C GLY A 223 4.92 -2.70 20.68
N PHE A 224 5.00 -3.49 19.61
CA PHE A 224 4.25 -3.29 18.38
C PHE A 224 2.77 -3.58 18.58
N THR A 225 2.48 -4.66 19.30
CA THR A 225 1.11 -5.06 19.69
C THR A 225 0.47 -4.01 20.58
N ARG A 226 1.22 -3.43 21.53
CA ARG A 226 0.73 -2.33 22.37
C ARG A 226 0.31 -1.12 21.54
N LYS A 227 1.18 -0.65 20.64
CA LYS A 227 0.87 0.48 19.73
C LYS A 227 -0.34 0.21 18.84
N LEU A 228 -0.49 -1.02 18.35
CA LEU A 228 -1.65 -1.42 17.54
C LEU A 228 -2.95 -1.43 18.36
N LYS A 229 -2.91 -1.87 19.62
CA LYS A 229 -4.07 -1.83 20.53
C LYS A 229 -4.50 -0.39 20.83
N ASP A 230 -3.53 0.51 21.00
CA ASP A 230 -3.82 1.94 21.24
C ASP A 230 -4.49 2.62 20.04
N LEU A 231 -4.27 2.11 18.81
CA LEU A 231 -4.89 2.60 17.57
C LEU A 231 -6.19 1.88 17.21
N SER A 232 -6.35 0.61 17.61
CA SER A 232 -7.60 -0.10 17.38
C SER A 232 -8.71 0.52 18.24
N PRO A 233 -9.89 0.82 17.68
CA PRO A 233 -11.03 1.19 18.50
C PRO A 233 -11.30 0.06 19.49
N SER A 234 -11.37 0.39 20.78
CA SER A 234 -11.75 -0.56 21.83
C SER A 234 -13.14 -1.08 21.51
N VAL A 235 -13.22 -2.35 21.10
CA VAL A 235 -14.47 -3.10 21.05
C VAL A 235 -14.78 -3.62 22.45
#